data_AF-A0A9D5YFG9-F1
#
_entry.id   AF-A0A9D5YFG9-F1
#
_cell.length_a   1.000
_cell.length_b   1.000
_cell.length_c   1.000
_cell.angle_alpha   90.00
_cell.angle_beta   90.00
_cell.angle_gamma   90.00
#
_symmetry.space_group_name_H-M   'P 1'
#
loop_
_entity.id
_entity.type
_entity.pdbx_description
1 polymer ?
#
loop_
_entity_poly.entity_id
_entity_poly.type
_entity_poly.pdbx_seq_one_letter_code
_entity_poly.pdbx_strand_id
1 'polypeptide(L)'
;MKDYPLFVGKNCEAFKEFYDSDKQFGNMADGRIPSLLMLKNGQNKGTVIAAADKASCGADWGFIEIAVRTSNDNGDCFSDIKTVFSPPVRKYPYKWQDFSSSFAIDPLLMEADDGKVIMLVDYYPESKGLHAPGLLEKGNGYTLTDQEYCLKLFSGKSKLDGHFALRGKEYTLHSDGFVYSPSGEKTKFYIPRKHSQENGFATWGDMYYCSGDKPMYLDVCPPLIPECNLGEDIYVGNIFVSKSKQRFNKNSIEFVQKKKVFDNEGNFVCVETSAAPLRAPLISYIYKFESTDGGKNFSQPVDITPYYKKESDGIFLGVGPGVGLTLNNNRFKGRILAPCYILGKALVLISDDNGISWRRNKAEFCENIDECQLVEMPDGKVFCFGRPKGGGKIPLSVSDDGGETFRMLEAVEPKVPQCQKSVISLPVDFRLPDGLENDGRFILLSTPTGHGGKDFTRSDGKVFLGRIDGEKVSWIKEYDITDKIKYSSFEKYSDFYAYSCLTVLDNNSIGLLYEAYPSGYITFTKFTL
;
A
#
# COMPACT_ATOMS: atom_id res chain seq x y z
N MET A 1 -27.93 -6.64 3.67
CA MET A 1 -26.78 -6.41 2.77
C MET A 1 -27.27 -5.58 1.60
N LYS A 2 -26.89 -4.31 1.59
CA LYS A 2 -26.95 -3.43 0.43
C LYS A 2 -25.49 -3.16 0.10
N ASP A 3 -25.11 -3.45 -1.13
CA ASP A 3 -23.73 -3.28 -1.59
C ASP A 3 -23.57 -1.85 -2.11
N TYR A 4 -22.41 -1.27 -1.88
CA TYR A 4 -22.07 0.11 -2.20
C TYR A 4 -20.76 0.11 -2.99
N PRO A 5 -20.84 0.31 -4.32
CA PRO A 5 -19.64 0.45 -5.16
C PRO A 5 -18.83 1.64 -4.64
N LEU A 6 -17.61 1.37 -4.16
CA LEU A 6 -16.83 2.37 -3.42
C LEU A 6 -15.64 2.88 -4.23
N PHE A 7 -14.94 1.97 -4.92
CA PHE A 7 -13.90 2.31 -5.88
C PHE A 7 -14.24 1.64 -7.21
N VAL A 8 -14.67 2.45 -8.18
CA VAL A 8 -15.17 1.99 -9.47
C VAL A 8 -14.37 2.65 -10.59
N GLY A 9 -13.80 1.81 -11.45
CA GLY A 9 -12.97 2.20 -12.57
C GLY A 9 -13.79 2.61 -13.79
N LYS A 10 -13.11 3.21 -14.77
CA LYS A 10 -13.71 3.57 -16.05
C LYS A 10 -13.54 2.50 -17.15
N ASN A 11 -12.91 1.36 -16.83
CA ASN A 11 -12.52 0.33 -17.79
C ASN A 11 -13.68 -0.54 -18.35
N CYS A 12 -14.82 -0.59 -17.68
CA CYS A 12 -15.99 -1.36 -18.12
C CYS A 12 -17.12 -0.42 -18.55
N GLU A 13 -17.82 -0.76 -19.63
CA GLU A 13 -18.97 0.03 -20.08
C GLU A 13 -20.09 0.09 -19.04
N ALA A 14 -20.30 -0.98 -18.28
CA ALA A 14 -21.29 -0.99 -17.19
C ALA A 14 -20.96 -0.03 -16.05
N PHE A 15 -19.73 0.50 -15.98
CA PHE A 15 -19.38 1.50 -14.98
C PHE A 15 -19.76 2.92 -15.39
N LYS A 16 -20.15 3.14 -16.66
CA LYS A 16 -20.53 4.47 -17.16
C LYS A 16 -21.69 5.12 -16.42
N GLU A 17 -22.61 4.33 -15.87
CA GLU A 17 -23.72 4.86 -15.07
C GLU A 17 -23.27 5.54 -13.76
N PHE A 18 -22.05 5.27 -13.28
CA PHE A 18 -21.50 5.93 -12.11
C PHE A 18 -20.82 7.28 -12.43
N TYR A 19 -20.67 7.62 -13.73
CA TYR A 19 -19.88 8.78 -14.17
C TYR A 19 -20.59 10.13 -14.07
N ASP A 20 -21.89 10.19 -13.79
CA ASP A 20 -22.58 11.46 -13.50
C ASP A 20 -22.11 12.12 -12.17
N SER A 21 -21.11 11.51 -11.50
CA SER A 21 -20.49 11.96 -10.27
C SER A 21 -18.95 11.89 -10.32
N ASP A 22 -18.29 12.47 -11.32
CA ASP A 22 -16.81 12.46 -11.43
C ASP A 22 -16.08 12.91 -10.14
N LYS A 23 -16.69 13.81 -9.35
CA LYS A 23 -16.20 14.19 -8.01
C LYS A 23 -16.22 13.04 -7.01
N GLN A 24 -17.18 12.14 -7.12
CA GLN A 24 -17.35 11.00 -6.24
C GLN A 24 -16.29 9.93 -6.53
N PHE A 25 -15.99 9.58 -7.79
CA PHE A 25 -15.11 8.44 -8.14
C PHE A 25 -13.69 8.78 -8.66
N GLY A 26 -13.35 10.06 -8.83
CA GLY A 26 -11.95 10.52 -8.92
C GLY A 26 -11.20 10.12 -10.19
N ASN A 27 -11.94 9.81 -11.26
CA ASN A 27 -11.40 9.55 -12.60
C ASN A 27 -10.32 8.46 -12.64
N MET A 28 -10.61 7.28 -12.08
CA MET A 28 -9.73 6.11 -12.08
C MET A 28 -10.09 5.17 -13.24
N ALA A 29 -9.09 4.61 -13.95
CA ALA A 29 -9.38 3.63 -15.00
C ALA A 29 -9.71 2.26 -14.41
N ASP A 30 -9.00 1.88 -13.36
CA ASP A 30 -9.13 0.62 -12.63
C ASP A 30 -8.89 0.86 -11.13
N GLY A 31 -9.19 -0.15 -10.29
CA GLY A 31 -8.81 -0.14 -8.88
C GLY A 31 -8.77 -1.54 -8.29
N ARG A 32 -7.89 -1.73 -7.31
CA ARG A 32 -7.62 -3.01 -6.66
C ARG A 32 -7.21 -2.81 -5.20
N ILE A 33 -7.06 -3.94 -4.51
CA ILE A 33 -6.43 -4.04 -3.20
C ILE A 33 -7.13 -3.20 -2.11
N PRO A 34 -8.27 -3.70 -1.58
CA PRO A 34 -8.98 -3.04 -0.51
C PRO A 34 -8.24 -3.14 0.84
N SER A 35 -8.23 -2.02 1.56
CA SER A 35 -7.90 -1.96 2.99
C SER A 35 -9.01 -1.20 3.72
N LEU A 36 -9.55 -1.76 4.80
CA LEU A 36 -10.72 -1.23 5.51
C LEU A 36 -10.49 -1.25 7.01
N LEU A 37 -10.49 -0.08 7.64
CA LEU A 37 -10.22 0.09 9.06
C LEU A 37 -11.31 0.92 9.73
N MET A 38 -11.87 0.44 10.83
CA MET A 38 -12.71 1.23 11.73
C MET A 38 -11.88 1.65 12.95
N LEU A 39 -11.75 2.95 13.20
CA LEU A 39 -11.00 3.46 14.33
C LEU A 39 -11.70 3.14 15.66
N LYS A 40 -10.95 2.61 16.62
CA LYS A 40 -11.40 2.18 17.94
C LYS A 40 -10.90 3.06 19.08
N ASN A 41 -9.89 3.89 18.82
CA ASN A 41 -9.20 4.73 19.78
C ASN A 41 -9.19 6.21 19.35
N GLY A 42 -8.76 7.07 20.28
CA GLY A 42 -8.59 8.51 20.03
C GLY A 42 -9.88 9.29 19.76
N GLN A 43 -9.70 10.52 19.29
CA GLN A 43 -10.80 11.48 19.07
C GLN A 43 -11.66 11.16 17.85
N ASN A 44 -11.15 10.36 16.92
CA ASN A 44 -11.84 9.98 15.67
C ASN A 44 -12.39 8.53 15.73
N LYS A 45 -12.56 7.97 16.94
CA LYS A 45 -13.19 6.67 17.13
C LYS A 45 -14.55 6.62 16.41
N GLY A 46 -14.81 5.52 15.72
CA GLY A 46 -16.03 5.29 14.94
C GLY A 46 -15.95 5.77 13.48
N THR A 47 -14.84 6.38 13.08
CA THR A 47 -14.57 6.65 11.65
C THR A 47 -14.12 5.38 10.93
N VAL A 48 -14.81 5.04 9.83
CA VAL A 48 -14.40 4.00 8.89
C VAL A 48 -13.53 4.63 7.81
N ILE A 49 -12.37 4.03 7.53
CA ILE A 49 -11.44 4.43 6.49
C ILE A 49 -11.34 3.26 5.50
N ALA A 50 -11.61 3.55 4.23
CA ALA A 50 -11.41 2.63 3.13
C ALA A 50 -10.29 3.16 2.24
N ALA A 51 -9.26 2.36 1.98
CA ALA A 51 -8.17 2.66 1.06
C ALA A 51 -8.13 1.64 -0.07
N ALA A 52 -7.64 2.07 -1.24
CA ALA A 52 -7.46 1.22 -2.40
C ALA A 52 -6.38 1.75 -3.34
N ASP A 53 -5.86 0.87 -4.18
CA ASP A 53 -5.11 1.24 -5.37
C ASP A 53 -6.04 1.92 -6.37
N LYS A 54 -5.68 3.12 -6.77
CA LYS A 54 -6.31 3.88 -7.86
C LYS A 54 -5.42 3.76 -9.09
N ALA A 55 -5.78 2.86 -10.00
CA ALA A 55 -4.89 2.35 -11.03
C ALA A 55 -5.26 2.80 -12.45
N SER A 56 -4.27 2.84 -13.34
CA SER A 56 -4.44 3.20 -14.75
C SER A 56 -4.81 2.04 -15.69
N CYS A 57 -4.51 0.80 -15.30
CA CYS A 57 -4.71 -0.36 -16.19
C CYS A 57 -4.94 -1.71 -15.48
N GLY A 58 -5.26 -1.70 -14.17
CA GLY A 58 -5.67 -2.90 -13.43
C GLY A 58 -4.59 -3.95 -13.16
N ALA A 59 -3.35 -3.69 -13.57
CA ALA A 59 -2.17 -4.50 -13.35
C ALA A 59 -1.54 -4.19 -11.98
N ASP A 60 -0.65 -5.06 -11.49
CA ASP A 60 0.18 -4.76 -10.30
C ASP A 60 1.40 -3.86 -10.67
N TRP A 61 1.21 -3.00 -11.68
CA TRP A 61 2.13 -1.97 -12.13
C TRP A 61 1.37 -0.95 -12.98
N GLY A 62 1.99 0.20 -13.24
CA GLY A 62 1.42 1.23 -14.09
C GLY A 62 1.46 2.59 -13.43
N PHE A 63 0.54 3.48 -13.77
CA PHE A 63 0.29 4.63 -12.91
C PHE A 63 -0.73 4.21 -11.86
N ILE A 64 -0.22 3.91 -10.65
CA ILE A 64 -1.04 3.51 -9.50
C ILE A 64 -0.81 4.53 -8.41
N GLU A 65 -1.89 5.17 -8.00
CA GLU A 65 -1.99 6.11 -6.89
C GLU A 65 -2.63 5.39 -5.69
N ILE A 66 -2.48 5.95 -4.49
CA ILE A 66 -3.25 5.49 -3.33
C ILE A 66 -4.39 6.47 -3.06
N ALA A 67 -5.59 5.95 -2.93
CA ALA A 67 -6.78 6.73 -2.63
C ALA A 67 -7.50 6.23 -1.39
N VAL A 68 -8.21 7.16 -0.72
CA VAL A 68 -9.01 6.88 0.47
C VAL A 68 -10.41 7.47 0.37
N ARG A 69 -11.31 6.89 1.15
CA ARG A 69 -12.60 7.46 1.54
C ARG A 69 -12.83 7.24 3.03
N THR A 70 -13.65 8.10 3.62
CA THR A 70 -13.99 8.02 5.04
C THR A 70 -15.50 8.01 5.24
N SER A 71 -15.98 7.35 6.30
CA SER A 71 -17.38 7.36 6.74
C SER A 71 -17.42 7.59 8.25
N ASN A 72 -18.39 8.38 8.72
CA ASN A 72 -18.63 8.64 10.15
C ASN A 72 -20.00 8.12 10.62
N ASP A 73 -20.59 7.22 9.85
CA ASP A 73 -21.94 6.69 10.05
C ASP A 73 -21.99 5.17 9.82
N ASN A 74 -20.96 4.45 10.28
CA ASN A 74 -20.85 2.99 10.14
C ASN A 74 -20.94 2.51 8.68
N GLY A 75 -20.32 3.24 7.75
CA GLY A 75 -20.26 2.89 6.34
C GLY A 75 -21.57 3.10 5.57
N ASP A 76 -22.52 3.87 6.09
CA ASP A 76 -23.76 4.19 5.37
C ASP A 76 -23.53 5.21 4.25
N CYS A 77 -22.69 6.22 4.50
CA CYS A 77 -22.23 7.19 3.51
C CYS A 77 -20.72 7.38 3.60
N PHE A 78 -20.05 7.39 2.44
CA PHE A 78 -18.62 7.66 2.33
C PHE A 78 -18.37 9.02 1.68
N SER A 79 -17.27 9.67 2.07
CA SER A 79 -16.76 10.89 1.45
C SER A 79 -16.43 10.69 -0.03
N ASP A 80 -16.28 11.80 -0.75
CA ASP A 80 -15.58 11.80 -2.04
C ASP A 80 -14.20 11.14 -1.92
N ILE A 81 -13.73 10.57 -3.02
CA ILE A 81 -12.42 9.94 -3.10
C ILE A 81 -11.33 11.01 -2.96
N LYS A 82 -10.30 10.69 -2.18
CA LYS A 82 -9.13 11.53 -2.00
C LYS A 82 -7.87 10.77 -2.34
N THR A 83 -7.06 11.28 -3.26
CA THR A 83 -5.71 10.78 -3.50
C THR A 83 -4.81 11.14 -2.32
N VAL A 84 -4.23 10.13 -1.66
CA VAL A 84 -3.21 10.30 -0.61
C VAL A 84 -1.84 10.50 -1.24
N PHE A 85 -1.51 9.70 -2.26
CA PHE A 85 -0.22 9.75 -2.91
C PHE A 85 -0.32 9.53 -4.42
N SER A 86 0.30 10.44 -5.18
CA SER A 86 0.35 10.46 -6.65
C SER A 86 1.80 10.39 -7.12
N PRO A 87 2.28 9.20 -7.53
CA PRO A 87 3.66 8.99 -7.96
C PRO A 87 4.06 9.76 -9.22
N PRO A 88 5.35 10.10 -9.41
CA PRO A 88 5.83 10.73 -10.64
C PRO A 88 5.71 9.82 -11.86
N VAL A 89 5.26 10.40 -12.97
CA VAL A 89 5.03 9.72 -14.26
C VAL A 89 5.98 10.26 -15.31
N ARG A 90 6.61 9.40 -16.13
CA ARG A 90 7.42 9.85 -17.27
C ARG A 90 6.59 10.11 -18.52
N LYS A 91 5.54 9.31 -18.74
CA LYS A 91 4.66 9.42 -19.90
C LYS A 91 3.28 8.86 -19.61
N TYR A 92 2.26 9.62 -20.01
CA TYR A 92 0.82 9.36 -19.98
C TYR A 92 0.20 9.69 -21.37
N PRO A 93 -0.94 9.10 -21.79
CA PRO A 93 -1.64 7.98 -21.15
C PRO A 93 -0.80 6.72 -21.11
N TYR A 94 -0.99 5.98 -20.04
CA TYR A 94 -0.30 4.74 -19.78
C TYR A 94 -1.03 3.56 -20.41
N LYS A 95 -0.32 2.70 -21.15
CA LYS A 95 -0.86 1.42 -21.65
C LYS A 95 -0.30 0.27 -20.83
N TRP A 96 -1.02 -0.84 -20.76
CA TRP A 96 -0.62 -2.07 -20.05
C TRP A 96 0.86 -2.49 -20.24
N GLN A 97 1.39 -2.33 -21.46
CA GLN A 97 2.75 -2.73 -21.83
C GLN A 97 3.82 -1.73 -21.41
N ASP A 98 3.44 -0.49 -21.08
CA ASP A 98 4.36 0.55 -20.69
C ASP A 98 5.02 0.22 -19.35
N PHE A 99 6.02 1.01 -18.98
CA PHE A 99 6.68 0.98 -17.67
C PHE A 99 7.06 2.40 -17.25
N SER A 100 6.49 3.41 -17.93
CA SER A 100 6.88 4.81 -17.87
C SER A 100 6.31 5.56 -16.66
N SER A 101 6.15 4.86 -15.54
CA SER A 101 5.64 5.43 -14.30
C SER A 101 6.32 4.75 -13.12
N SER A 102 6.68 5.53 -12.11
CA SER A 102 6.76 5.00 -10.76
C SER A 102 5.35 4.72 -10.25
N PHE A 103 5.21 3.92 -9.20
CA PHE A 103 3.89 3.59 -8.68
C PHE A 103 3.92 3.22 -7.20
N ALA A 104 2.77 3.43 -6.57
CA ALA A 104 2.50 3.05 -5.21
C ALA A 104 1.39 1.99 -5.23
N ILE A 105 1.51 0.95 -4.42
CA ILE A 105 0.61 -0.21 -4.48
C ILE A 105 0.43 -0.83 -3.08
N ASP A 106 -0.64 -1.57 -2.90
CA ASP A 106 -0.90 -2.42 -1.74
C ASP A 106 -1.02 -1.64 -0.42
N PRO A 107 -2.07 -0.83 -0.19
CA PRO A 107 -2.25 -0.12 1.07
C PRO A 107 -2.50 -1.08 2.25
N LEU A 108 -1.77 -0.85 3.35
CA LEU A 108 -1.93 -1.53 4.64
C LEU A 108 -2.27 -0.49 5.73
N LEU A 109 -3.53 -0.47 6.18
CA LEU A 109 -3.99 0.43 7.25
C LEU A 109 -3.78 -0.18 8.64
N MET A 110 -3.43 0.67 9.60
CA MET A 110 -3.29 0.34 11.01
C MET A 110 -3.77 1.52 11.86
N GLU A 111 -4.24 1.22 13.07
CA GLU A 111 -4.52 2.20 14.10
C GLU A 111 -3.53 2.03 15.25
N ALA A 112 -2.81 3.08 15.60
CA ALA A 112 -1.94 3.11 16.76
C ALA A 112 -2.77 3.27 18.06
N ASP A 113 -2.18 3.01 19.24
CA ASP A 113 -2.93 2.98 20.52
C ASP A 113 -3.58 4.35 20.85
N ASP A 114 -3.00 5.45 20.37
CA ASP A 114 -3.54 6.80 20.54
C ASP A 114 -4.63 7.19 19.50
N GLY A 115 -4.98 6.29 18.58
CA GLY A 115 -5.94 6.53 17.51
C GLY A 115 -5.33 7.18 16.26
N LYS A 116 -4.01 7.36 16.19
CA LYS A 116 -3.32 7.77 14.96
C LYS A 116 -3.44 6.67 13.91
N VAL A 117 -3.83 7.03 12.70
CA VAL A 117 -3.84 6.13 11.56
C VAL A 117 -2.45 6.07 10.96
N ILE A 118 -1.98 4.86 10.69
CA ILE A 118 -0.74 4.60 9.97
C ILE A 118 -1.09 3.81 8.71
N MET A 119 -0.60 4.25 7.56
CA MET A 119 -0.73 3.51 6.31
C MET A 119 0.66 3.21 5.76
N LEU A 120 0.95 1.93 5.53
CA LEU A 120 2.14 1.50 4.79
C LEU A 120 1.74 1.15 3.36
N VAL A 121 2.61 1.50 2.42
CA VAL A 121 2.38 1.37 0.98
C VAL A 121 3.68 0.99 0.30
N ASP A 122 3.63 -0.01 -0.57
CA ASP A 122 4.78 -0.37 -1.40
C ASP A 122 5.00 0.69 -2.48
N TYR A 123 6.26 1.03 -2.74
CA TYR A 123 6.62 1.99 -3.77
C TYR A 123 7.71 1.46 -4.68
N TYR A 124 7.51 1.66 -5.99
CA TYR A 124 8.46 1.31 -7.03
C TYR A 124 8.83 2.53 -7.85
N PRO A 125 10.13 2.78 -8.09
CA PRO A 125 10.57 3.64 -9.18
C PRO A 125 10.10 3.07 -10.53
N GLU A 126 10.24 3.88 -11.58
CA GLU A 126 9.87 3.55 -12.96
C GLU A 126 10.21 2.10 -13.34
N SER A 127 9.19 1.23 -13.44
CA SER A 127 9.38 -0.21 -13.68
C SER A 127 8.03 -0.91 -13.90
N LYS A 128 8.06 -2.26 -13.95
CA LYS A 128 6.87 -3.11 -13.77
C LYS A 128 6.91 -3.90 -12.45
N GLY A 129 7.67 -3.42 -11.47
CA GLY A 129 7.87 -4.11 -10.19
C GLY A 129 8.21 -5.60 -10.37
N LEU A 130 7.48 -6.46 -9.65
CA LEU A 130 7.64 -7.91 -9.69
C LEU A 130 7.26 -8.57 -11.04
N HIS A 131 6.56 -7.86 -11.93
CA HIS A 131 6.21 -8.35 -13.27
C HIS A 131 7.32 -8.15 -14.31
N ALA A 132 8.40 -7.45 -13.94
CA ALA A 132 9.65 -7.45 -14.70
C ALA A 132 10.86 -7.50 -13.75
N PRO A 133 11.02 -8.59 -12.98
CA PRO A 133 12.00 -8.65 -11.88
C PRO A 133 13.44 -8.54 -12.37
N GLY A 134 13.70 -8.89 -13.64
CA GLY A 134 15.01 -8.70 -14.28
C GLY A 134 15.43 -7.23 -14.39
N LEU A 135 14.49 -6.28 -14.40
CA LEU A 135 14.74 -4.84 -14.43
C LEU A 135 15.08 -4.27 -13.04
N LEU A 136 14.64 -4.95 -11.97
CA LEU A 136 14.94 -4.54 -10.61
C LEU A 136 16.41 -4.79 -10.26
N GLU A 137 16.88 -4.00 -9.32
CA GLU A 137 18.19 -4.10 -8.71
C GLU A 137 18.09 -4.85 -7.37
N LYS A 138 19.21 -5.44 -6.93
CA LYS A 138 19.31 -6.05 -5.61
C LYS A 138 19.82 -5.02 -4.60
N GLY A 139 19.46 -5.24 -3.35
CA GLY A 139 19.96 -4.53 -2.19
C GLY A 139 18.90 -3.74 -1.46
N ASN A 140 19.31 -2.99 -0.43
CA ASN A 140 18.38 -2.17 0.34
C ASN A 140 18.26 -0.73 -0.17
N GLY A 141 19.19 -0.28 -1.03
CA GLY A 141 19.17 1.05 -1.63
C GLY A 141 19.79 2.17 -0.78
N TYR A 142 20.33 1.84 0.40
CA TYR A 142 20.83 2.81 1.38
C TYR A 142 22.29 2.55 1.75
N THR A 143 22.98 3.60 2.19
CA THR A 143 24.28 3.53 2.87
C THR A 143 24.10 4.10 4.27
N LEU A 144 24.57 3.39 5.29
CA LEU A 144 24.66 3.92 6.65
C LEU A 144 25.94 4.77 6.75
N THR A 145 25.79 6.06 7.03
CA THR A 145 26.92 6.99 7.30
C THR A 145 27.02 7.22 8.82
N ASP A 146 27.51 8.37 9.29
CA ASP A 146 27.70 8.72 10.71
C ASP A 146 26.36 8.81 11.49
N GLN A 147 25.69 7.66 11.65
CA GLN A 147 24.41 7.40 12.33
C GLN A 147 23.12 7.69 11.54
N GLU A 148 23.19 7.96 10.24
CA GLU A 148 21.99 8.08 9.39
C GLU A 148 22.02 7.18 8.16
N TYR A 149 20.84 6.71 7.74
CA TYR A 149 20.67 6.00 6.48
C TYR A 149 20.46 7.01 5.35
N CYS A 150 21.42 7.10 4.44
CA CYS A 150 21.35 7.97 3.28
C CYS A 150 20.91 7.17 2.04
N LEU A 151 19.93 7.67 1.28
CA LEU A 151 19.50 7.03 0.04
C LEU A 151 20.63 7.10 -1.00
N LYS A 152 20.98 5.95 -1.59
CA LYS A 152 21.94 5.89 -2.70
C LYS A 152 21.33 6.52 -3.95
N LEU A 153 22.13 7.29 -4.68
CA LEU A 153 21.76 7.87 -5.96
C LEU A 153 22.84 7.56 -7.01
N PHE A 154 22.43 7.22 -8.23
CA PHE A 154 23.34 6.73 -9.27
C PHE A 154 23.45 7.67 -10.46
N SER A 155 24.68 8.00 -10.84
CA SER A 155 24.96 8.83 -12.01
C SER A 155 24.88 8.07 -13.34
N GLY A 156 24.78 6.75 -13.30
CA GLY A 156 24.63 5.95 -14.50
C GLY A 156 23.19 5.54 -14.80
N LYS A 157 23.02 4.75 -15.86
CA LYS A 157 21.72 4.33 -16.38
C LYS A 157 21.18 3.11 -15.63
N SER A 158 19.86 2.94 -15.63
CA SER A 158 19.24 1.70 -15.11
C SER A 158 19.13 0.66 -16.21
N LYS A 159 18.64 -0.54 -15.88
CA LYS A 159 18.33 -1.58 -16.86
C LYS A 159 17.18 -1.20 -17.81
N LEU A 160 16.49 -0.08 -17.57
CA LEU A 160 15.46 0.42 -18.48
C LEU A 160 16.05 0.99 -19.78
N ASP A 161 17.33 1.37 -19.77
CA ASP A 161 18.05 1.90 -20.93
C ASP A 161 18.85 0.83 -21.70
N GLY A 162 18.78 -0.44 -21.31
CA GLY A 162 19.48 -1.55 -21.95
C GLY A 162 19.77 -2.72 -21.00
N HIS A 163 20.32 -3.82 -21.52
CA HIS A 163 20.46 -5.08 -20.78
C HIS A 163 21.39 -5.05 -19.56
N PHE A 164 22.27 -4.05 -19.43
CA PHE A 164 23.20 -3.94 -18.31
C PHE A 164 23.00 -2.62 -17.55
N ALA A 165 22.81 -2.71 -16.23
CA ALA A 165 22.84 -1.55 -15.34
C ALA A 165 24.29 -1.03 -15.28
N LEU A 166 24.52 0.18 -15.78
CA LEU A 166 25.73 0.92 -15.51
C LEU A 166 25.41 1.85 -14.35
N ARG A 167 25.58 1.42 -13.09
CA ARG A 167 25.30 2.26 -11.91
C ARG A 167 26.09 3.58 -11.93
N GLY A 168 27.28 3.58 -12.55
CA GLY A 168 28.13 4.76 -12.59
C GLY A 168 28.66 5.10 -11.20
N LYS A 169 28.75 6.40 -10.89
CA LYS A 169 29.18 6.87 -9.57
C LYS A 169 28.00 6.86 -8.59
N GLU A 170 28.27 6.49 -7.35
CA GLU A 170 27.32 6.50 -6.23
C GLU A 170 27.40 7.83 -5.47
N TYR A 171 26.26 8.47 -5.32
CA TYR A 171 26.01 9.67 -4.53
C TYR A 171 25.08 9.29 -3.38
N THR A 172 24.96 10.15 -2.38
CA THR A 172 24.07 9.92 -1.24
C THR A 172 23.18 11.13 -0.98
N LEU A 173 21.90 10.91 -0.71
CA LEU A 173 20.97 11.94 -0.23
C LEU A 173 20.94 11.89 1.31
N HIS A 174 21.28 13.01 1.94
CA HIS A 174 21.38 13.14 3.39
C HIS A 174 20.12 13.80 3.98
N SER A 175 19.93 13.69 5.30
CA SER A 175 18.74 14.23 6.00
C SER A 175 18.62 15.77 5.94
N ASP A 176 19.72 16.45 5.64
CA ASP A 176 19.74 17.89 5.39
C ASP A 176 19.15 18.27 4.02
N GLY A 177 18.77 17.29 3.21
CA GLY A 177 18.13 17.41 1.90
C GLY A 177 19.10 17.55 0.73
N PHE A 178 20.42 17.60 0.97
CA PHE A 178 21.41 17.72 -0.09
C PHE A 178 21.96 16.38 -0.56
N VAL A 179 22.42 16.38 -1.80
CA VAL A 179 23.15 15.27 -2.40
C VAL A 179 24.65 15.45 -2.19
N TYR A 180 25.31 14.39 -1.75
CA TYR A 180 26.75 14.32 -1.53
C TYR A 180 27.43 13.46 -2.59
N SER A 181 28.63 13.89 -3.00
CA SER A 181 29.44 13.24 -4.02
C SER A 181 30.04 11.91 -3.53
N PRO A 182 30.60 11.07 -4.43
CA PRO A 182 31.33 9.87 -4.02
C PRO A 182 32.51 10.13 -3.07
N SER A 183 33.07 11.34 -3.07
CA SER A 183 34.15 11.75 -2.15
C SER A 183 33.63 12.34 -0.84
N GLY A 184 32.32 12.37 -0.62
CA GLY A 184 31.70 12.95 0.58
C GLY A 184 31.54 14.47 0.55
N GLU A 185 31.67 15.10 -0.63
CA GLU A 185 31.50 16.55 -0.76
C GLU A 185 30.05 16.93 -1.03
N LYS A 186 29.53 17.92 -0.30
CA LYS A 186 28.20 18.47 -0.53
C LYS A 186 28.10 19.07 -1.93
N THR A 187 27.14 18.59 -2.72
CA THR A 187 26.88 19.14 -4.06
C THR A 187 25.87 20.27 -4.02
N LYS A 188 25.64 20.92 -5.16
CA LYS A 188 24.54 21.88 -5.33
C LYS A 188 23.19 21.20 -5.62
N PHE A 189 23.14 19.88 -5.79
CA PHE A 189 21.88 19.18 -5.96
C PHE A 189 21.21 18.95 -4.61
N TYR A 190 19.90 19.15 -4.56
CA TYR A 190 19.10 18.90 -3.36
C TYR A 190 17.71 18.41 -3.75
N ILE A 191 17.02 17.80 -2.78
CA ILE A 191 15.62 17.39 -2.86
C ILE A 191 14.86 18.16 -1.77
N PRO A 192 13.75 18.85 -2.12
CA PRO A 192 12.89 19.51 -1.14
C PRO A 192 12.49 18.56 -0.01
N ARG A 193 12.49 19.05 1.23
CA ARG A 193 12.08 18.25 2.40
C ARG A 193 10.59 18.33 2.68
N LYS A 194 9.88 19.24 2.02
CA LYS A 194 8.44 19.44 2.17
C LYS A 194 7.72 19.30 0.84
N HIS A 195 6.57 18.65 0.87
CA HIS A 195 5.74 18.42 -0.31
C HIS A 195 4.28 18.73 -0.01
N SER A 196 3.58 19.32 -0.99
CA SER A 196 2.17 19.67 -0.83
C SER A 196 1.28 18.43 -0.95
N GLN A 197 0.38 18.26 0.01
CA GLN A 197 -0.64 17.23 -0.02
C GLN A 197 -1.73 17.50 -1.08
N GLU A 198 -1.94 18.75 -1.49
CA GLU A 198 -3.01 19.16 -2.41
C GLU A 198 -3.04 18.34 -3.71
N ASN A 199 -1.88 17.89 -4.17
CA ASN A 199 -1.72 17.06 -5.36
C ASN A 199 -1.10 15.69 -5.02
N GLY A 200 -1.44 15.11 -3.86
CA GLY A 200 -0.96 13.80 -3.44
C GLY A 200 0.57 13.72 -3.38
N PHE A 201 1.25 14.80 -2.99
CA PHE A 201 2.71 14.86 -2.95
C PHE A 201 3.39 14.59 -4.31
N ALA A 202 2.78 14.96 -5.45
CA ALA A 202 3.32 14.78 -6.80
C ALA A 202 4.70 15.45 -7.10
N THR A 203 5.30 16.14 -6.14
CA THR A 203 6.68 16.64 -6.19
C THR A 203 7.67 15.73 -5.47
N TRP A 204 7.23 14.58 -4.94
CA TRP A 204 8.07 13.62 -4.25
C TRP A 204 9.19 13.11 -5.15
N GLY A 205 10.44 13.23 -4.69
CA GLY A 205 11.63 12.87 -5.46
C GLY A 205 12.07 13.88 -6.52
N ASP A 206 11.45 15.06 -6.58
CA ASP A 206 11.92 16.15 -7.44
C ASP A 206 13.31 16.64 -7.00
N MET A 207 14.23 16.72 -7.94
CA MET A 207 15.58 17.21 -7.73
C MET A 207 15.74 18.61 -8.29
N TYR A 208 16.45 19.45 -7.54
CA TYR A 208 16.80 20.81 -7.91
C TYR A 208 18.31 21.02 -7.87
N TYR A 209 18.79 21.97 -8.66
CA TYR A 209 20.14 22.50 -8.59
C TYR A 209 20.11 23.91 -7.98
N CYS A 210 20.86 24.11 -6.89
CA CYS A 210 20.97 25.38 -6.18
C CYS A 210 21.77 26.42 -6.99
N SER A 211 21.07 27.35 -7.63
CA SER A 211 21.69 28.38 -8.48
C SER A 211 22.39 29.44 -7.64
N GLY A 212 21.77 29.84 -6.53
CA GLY A 212 22.28 30.85 -5.61
C GLY A 212 23.15 30.29 -4.47
N ASP A 213 23.26 31.08 -3.40
CA ASP A 213 23.97 30.73 -2.17
C ASP A 213 23.15 29.82 -1.24
N LYS A 214 21.82 29.89 -1.33
CA LYS A 214 20.88 29.12 -0.52
C LYS A 214 19.79 28.50 -1.40
N PRO A 215 19.36 27.26 -1.10
CA PRO A 215 18.30 26.62 -1.86
C PRO A 215 16.94 27.25 -1.58
N MET A 216 16.19 27.57 -2.63
CA MET A 216 14.87 28.20 -2.54
C MET A 216 13.80 27.27 -1.98
N TYR A 217 13.86 25.98 -2.34
CA TYR A 217 12.79 25.00 -2.07
C TYR A 217 13.17 23.93 -1.04
N LEU A 218 14.29 24.09 -0.31
CA LEU A 218 14.72 23.06 0.63
C LEU A 218 13.68 22.80 1.73
N ASP A 219 13.11 23.88 2.29
CA ASP A 219 12.23 23.83 3.48
C ASP A 219 10.83 24.40 3.24
N VAL A 220 10.46 24.56 1.97
CA VAL A 220 9.15 25.01 1.51
C VAL A 220 8.68 24.09 0.38
N CYS A 221 7.37 23.94 0.23
CA CYS A 221 6.82 23.11 -0.85
C CYS A 221 7.21 23.73 -2.22
N PRO A 222 7.87 22.98 -3.12
CA PRO A 222 8.15 23.48 -4.45
C PRO A 222 6.84 23.64 -5.25
N PRO A 223 6.82 24.52 -6.27
CA PRO A 223 5.69 24.61 -7.18
C PRO A 223 5.48 23.27 -7.90
N LEU A 224 4.22 22.96 -8.23
CA LEU A 224 3.89 21.71 -8.94
C LEU A 224 4.57 21.67 -10.32
N ILE A 225 4.58 22.81 -11.01
CA ILE A 225 5.29 23.05 -12.27
C ILE A 225 6.30 24.19 -12.02
N PRO A 226 7.60 23.89 -11.99
CA PRO A 226 8.64 24.91 -11.78
C PRO A 226 8.74 25.86 -12.97
N GLU A 227 8.87 27.15 -12.68
CA GLU A 227 9.22 28.16 -13.67
C GLU A 227 10.73 28.17 -13.94
N CYS A 228 11.12 28.69 -15.10
CA CYS A 228 12.53 28.83 -15.48
C CYS A 228 12.89 30.31 -15.50
N ASN A 229 13.31 30.84 -14.36
CA ASN A 229 13.74 32.24 -14.24
C ASN A 229 15.24 32.33 -13.91
N LEU A 230 15.90 33.37 -14.43
CA LEU A 230 17.32 33.61 -14.19
C LEU A 230 17.56 33.89 -12.70
N GLY A 231 18.47 33.13 -12.08
CA GLY A 231 18.81 33.28 -10.65
C GLY A 231 17.98 32.41 -9.70
N GLU A 232 16.94 31.73 -10.20
CA GLU A 232 16.17 30.76 -9.42
C GLU A 232 16.81 29.36 -9.47
N ASP A 233 16.46 28.52 -8.50
CA ASP A 233 16.89 27.12 -8.48
C ASP A 233 16.28 26.34 -9.64
N ILE A 234 17.13 25.54 -10.29
CA ILE A 234 16.76 24.87 -11.53
C ILE A 234 16.15 23.52 -11.20
N TYR A 235 14.93 23.26 -11.65
CA TYR A 235 14.37 21.92 -11.65
C TYR A 235 15.14 21.03 -12.63
N VAL A 236 15.62 19.87 -12.16
CA VAL A 236 16.42 18.97 -12.99
C VAL A 236 15.77 17.62 -13.23
N GLY A 237 14.53 17.39 -12.79
CA GLY A 237 13.79 16.14 -12.99
C GLY A 237 13.53 15.39 -11.70
N ASN A 238 13.10 14.14 -11.83
CA ASN A 238 12.71 13.30 -10.69
C ASN A 238 13.61 12.05 -10.56
N ILE A 239 14.03 11.72 -9.33
CA ILE A 239 14.97 10.62 -9.07
C ILE A 239 14.36 9.22 -9.25
N PHE A 240 13.03 9.12 -9.24
CA PHE A 240 12.32 7.84 -9.38
C PHE A 240 11.92 7.53 -10.83
N VAL A 241 12.17 8.47 -11.75
CA VAL A 241 12.12 8.26 -13.19
C VAL A 241 13.54 7.99 -13.68
N SER A 242 13.73 6.94 -14.48
CA SER A 242 15.07 6.41 -14.76
C SER A 242 15.41 6.24 -16.24
N LYS A 243 14.43 6.06 -17.12
CA LYS A 243 14.70 5.88 -18.56
C LYS A 243 15.03 7.22 -19.22
N SER A 244 15.94 7.19 -20.20
CA SER A 244 16.28 8.34 -21.04
C SER A 244 16.83 9.53 -20.24
N LYS A 245 17.56 9.21 -19.17
CA LYS A 245 18.20 10.20 -18.30
C LYS A 245 19.13 11.14 -19.06
N GLN A 246 18.92 12.44 -18.89
CA GLN A 246 19.78 13.46 -19.47
C GLN A 246 21.05 13.68 -18.63
N ARG A 247 22.12 14.14 -19.29
CA ARG A 247 23.32 14.61 -18.59
C ARG A 247 23.09 16.07 -18.23
N PHE A 248 23.24 16.41 -16.95
CA PHE A 248 23.18 17.81 -16.52
C PHE A 248 24.36 18.62 -17.07
N ASN A 249 24.05 19.74 -17.72
CA ASN A 249 25.05 20.73 -18.12
C ASN A 249 24.61 22.12 -17.65
N LYS A 250 25.30 22.65 -16.63
CA LYS A 250 25.00 23.98 -16.07
C LYS A 250 25.17 25.14 -17.07
N ASN A 251 25.95 24.95 -18.14
CA ASN A 251 26.22 25.98 -19.15
C ASN A 251 25.30 25.86 -20.37
N SER A 252 24.54 24.77 -20.46
CA SER A 252 23.60 24.48 -21.55
C SER A 252 22.45 23.69 -20.96
N ILE A 253 21.61 24.39 -20.20
CA ILE A 253 20.47 23.79 -19.51
C ILE A 253 19.46 23.39 -20.58
N GLU A 254 19.45 22.11 -20.97
CA GLU A 254 18.24 21.53 -21.56
C GLU A 254 17.21 21.44 -20.45
N PHE A 255 16.10 22.18 -20.59
CA PHE A 255 15.08 22.24 -19.57
C PHE A 255 14.36 20.89 -19.48
N VAL A 256 14.41 20.30 -18.28
CA VAL A 256 13.66 19.09 -17.98
C VAL A 256 12.18 19.45 -17.87
N GLN A 257 11.38 18.91 -18.79
CA GLN A 257 9.96 19.22 -18.86
C GLN A 257 9.22 18.56 -17.69
N LYS A 258 8.50 19.38 -16.94
CA LYS A 258 7.42 18.97 -16.03
C LYS A 258 6.13 19.63 -16.48
N LYS A 259 5.05 18.86 -16.65
CA LYS A 259 3.78 19.39 -17.16
C LYS A 259 2.57 18.68 -16.58
N LYS A 260 1.47 19.42 -16.42
CA LYS A 260 0.18 18.85 -16.05
C LYS A 260 -0.38 18.04 -17.21
N VAL A 261 -0.98 16.91 -16.88
CA VAL A 261 -1.73 16.07 -17.82
C VAL A 261 -3.21 16.18 -17.48
N PHE A 262 -4.02 16.34 -18.52
CA PHE A 262 -5.48 16.43 -18.42
C PHE A 262 -6.10 15.31 -19.26
N ASP A 263 -7.29 14.86 -18.85
CA ASP A 263 -8.10 13.95 -19.66
C ASP A 263 -8.82 14.71 -20.79
N ASN A 264 -9.65 13.99 -21.55
CA ASN A 264 -10.41 14.56 -22.66
C ASN A 264 -11.52 15.55 -22.21
N GLU A 265 -11.85 15.55 -20.91
CA GLU A 265 -12.87 16.43 -20.30
C GLU A 265 -12.23 17.67 -19.65
N GLY A 266 -10.89 17.75 -19.64
CA GLY A 266 -10.13 18.85 -19.06
C GLY A 266 -9.85 18.71 -17.57
N ASN A 267 -10.13 17.55 -16.97
CA ASN A 267 -9.82 17.28 -15.57
C ASN A 267 -8.33 16.96 -15.40
N PHE A 268 -7.71 17.47 -14.33
CA PHE A 268 -6.33 17.16 -14.00
C PHE A 268 -6.19 15.68 -13.61
N VAL A 269 -5.23 14.99 -14.22
CA VAL A 269 -4.97 13.55 -13.99
C VAL A 269 -3.71 13.34 -13.17
N CYS A 270 -2.57 13.81 -13.69
CA CYS A 270 -1.26 13.61 -13.08
C CYS A 270 -0.25 14.64 -13.59
N VAL A 271 1.01 14.51 -13.14
CA VAL A 271 2.13 15.28 -13.68
C VAL A 271 3.12 14.37 -14.39
N GLU A 272 3.44 14.73 -15.64
CA GLU A 272 4.57 14.15 -16.36
C GLU A 272 5.87 14.87 -16.00
N THR A 273 6.95 14.12 -15.83
CA THR A 273 8.30 14.63 -15.58
C THR A 273 9.39 13.80 -16.25
N SER A 274 10.59 14.36 -16.43
CA SER A 274 11.75 13.61 -16.92
C SER A 274 12.64 13.10 -15.78
N ALA A 275 13.49 12.12 -16.11
CA ALA A 275 14.49 11.58 -15.18
C ALA A 275 15.50 12.66 -14.75
N ALA A 276 15.78 12.73 -13.45
CA ALA A 276 16.83 13.57 -12.88
C ALA A 276 18.25 13.10 -13.29
N PRO A 277 19.29 13.95 -13.22
CA PRO A 277 20.67 13.57 -13.53
C PRO A 277 21.23 12.45 -12.65
N LEU A 278 20.61 12.20 -11.50
CA LEU A 278 20.86 11.07 -10.62
C LEU A 278 19.54 10.33 -10.38
N ARG A 279 19.61 9.00 -10.26
CA ARG A 279 18.42 8.16 -10.03
C ARG A 279 18.54 7.37 -8.74
N ALA A 280 17.39 7.07 -8.14
CA ALA A 280 17.31 6.08 -7.08
C ALA A 280 17.57 4.65 -7.63
N PRO A 281 17.98 3.69 -6.78
CA PRO A 281 17.97 2.27 -7.11
C PRO A 281 16.56 1.79 -7.47
N LEU A 282 16.44 0.96 -8.51
CA LEU A 282 15.17 0.32 -8.90
C LEU A 282 14.90 -0.89 -8.00
N ILE A 283 14.47 -0.63 -6.77
CA ILE A 283 14.06 -1.64 -5.80
C ILE A 283 12.62 -1.34 -5.34
N SER A 284 12.01 -2.26 -4.60
CA SER A 284 10.85 -1.93 -3.76
C SER A 284 11.26 -1.12 -2.53
N TYR A 285 10.46 -0.12 -2.22
CA TYR A 285 10.48 0.67 -0.99
C TYR A 285 9.14 0.47 -0.27
N ILE A 286 9.05 0.79 1.03
CA ILE A 286 7.77 0.97 1.70
C ILE A 286 7.73 2.38 2.29
N TYR A 287 6.68 3.11 1.95
CA TYR A 287 6.40 4.43 2.46
C TYR A 287 5.33 4.37 3.54
N LYS A 288 5.57 5.12 4.62
CA LYS A 288 4.64 5.35 5.71
C LYS A 288 3.95 6.70 5.52
N PHE A 289 2.64 6.70 5.73
CA PHE A 289 1.79 7.88 5.84
C PHE A 289 1.07 7.85 7.19
N GLU A 290 0.85 9.02 7.79
CA GLU A 290 0.14 9.12 9.07
C GLU A 290 -1.04 10.09 8.99
N SER A 291 -2.14 9.79 9.67
CA SER A 291 -3.28 10.69 9.82
C SER A 291 -3.71 10.79 11.29
N THR A 292 -3.99 12.00 11.75
CA THR A 292 -4.47 12.30 13.11
C THR A 292 -5.89 12.87 13.11
N ASP A 293 -6.53 12.97 11.95
CA ASP A 293 -7.85 13.58 11.73
C ASP A 293 -8.87 12.60 11.10
N GLY A 294 -8.70 11.30 11.40
CA GLY A 294 -9.63 10.26 10.97
C GLY A 294 -9.49 9.87 9.49
N GLY A 295 -8.29 9.99 8.92
CA GLY A 295 -8.04 9.67 7.51
C GLY A 295 -8.43 10.77 6.53
N LYS A 296 -8.78 11.97 7.01
CA LYS A 296 -9.09 13.11 6.15
C LYS A 296 -7.83 13.66 5.49
N ASN A 297 -6.75 13.79 6.24
CA ASN A 297 -5.45 14.21 5.73
C ASN A 297 -4.34 13.25 6.17
N PHE A 298 -3.32 13.12 5.32
CA PHE A 298 -2.16 12.30 5.59
C PHE A 298 -0.90 13.14 5.52
N SER A 299 0.11 12.77 6.33
CA SER A 299 1.46 13.31 6.23
C SER A 299 2.08 13.04 4.86
N GLN A 300 3.13 13.77 4.52
CA GLN A 300 3.99 13.39 3.39
C GLN A 300 4.59 11.98 3.60
N PRO A 301 5.03 11.30 2.53
CA PRO A 301 5.65 9.98 2.64
C PRO A 301 6.89 10.01 3.55
N VAL A 302 7.07 8.96 4.34
CA VAL A 302 8.31 8.67 5.07
C VAL A 302 8.82 7.30 4.63
N ASP A 303 10.02 7.25 4.07
CA ASP A 303 10.62 5.97 3.67
C ASP A 303 11.16 5.22 4.89
N ILE A 304 10.57 4.05 5.17
CA ILE A 304 10.97 3.19 6.29
C ILE A 304 11.85 2.01 5.84
N THR A 305 12.06 1.83 4.53
CA THR A 305 12.89 0.78 3.92
C THR A 305 14.24 0.54 4.60
N PRO A 306 15.05 1.57 4.93
CA PRO A 306 16.40 1.33 5.46
C PRO A 306 16.44 0.60 6.80
N TYR A 307 15.36 0.67 7.59
CA TYR A 307 15.35 0.15 8.96
C TYR A 307 15.14 -1.36 9.04
N TYR A 308 14.56 -1.96 7.99
CA TYR A 308 14.28 -3.39 7.98
C TYR A 308 14.78 -4.09 6.72
N LYS A 309 14.89 -3.45 5.55
CA LYS A 309 15.31 -4.13 4.32
C LYS A 309 16.81 -4.41 4.33
N LYS A 310 17.17 -5.67 4.08
CA LYS A 310 18.53 -6.20 4.10
C LYS A 310 19.00 -6.49 2.68
N GLU A 311 20.31 -6.40 2.47
CA GLU A 311 20.94 -6.76 1.18
C GLU A 311 20.62 -8.21 0.76
N SER A 312 20.42 -9.11 1.73
CA SER A 312 20.11 -10.52 1.50
C SER A 312 18.68 -10.82 1.03
N ASP A 313 17.76 -9.85 1.09
CA ASP A 313 16.34 -10.09 0.71
C ASP A 313 16.14 -10.12 -0.81
N GLY A 314 17.15 -9.74 -1.59
CA GLY A 314 17.09 -9.71 -3.04
C GLY A 314 16.41 -8.45 -3.57
N ILE A 315 15.37 -8.64 -4.38
CA ILE A 315 14.73 -7.56 -5.16
C ILE A 315 13.43 -7.02 -4.53
N PHE A 316 12.89 -7.73 -3.53
CA PHE A 316 11.55 -7.47 -3.01
C PHE A 316 11.45 -7.59 -1.51
N LEU A 317 10.85 -6.56 -0.92
CA LEU A 317 10.14 -6.65 0.34
C LEU A 317 8.96 -5.68 0.25
N GLY A 318 7.76 -6.16 0.54
CA GLY A 318 6.53 -5.39 0.50
C GLY A 318 5.57 -5.76 1.62
N VAL A 319 4.48 -5.01 1.74
CA VAL A 319 3.42 -5.28 2.72
C VAL A 319 2.52 -6.44 2.28
N GLY A 320 1.93 -7.14 3.24
CA GLY A 320 0.74 -7.96 3.00
C GLY A 320 -0.48 -7.06 3.14
N PRO A 321 -1.18 -6.71 2.05
CA PRO A 321 -2.23 -5.69 2.09
C PRO A 321 -3.44 -6.12 2.93
N GLY A 322 -4.20 -5.13 3.39
CA GLY A 322 -5.32 -5.32 4.32
C GLY A 322 -5.12 -4.45 5.56
N VAL A 323 -5.18 -5.05 6.74
CA VAL A 323 -5.02 -4.33 8.02
C VAL A 323 -3.93 -4.96 8.86
N GLY A 324 -3.08 -4.13 9.48
CA GLY A 324 -2.11 -4.58 10.48
C GLY A 324 -2.74 -4.63 11.88
N LEU A 325 -2.02 -5.22 12.83
CA LEU A 325 -2.56 -5.54 14.15
C LEU A 325 -1.86 -4.72 15.24
N THR A 326 -2.62 -3.93 16.00
CA THR A 326 -2.14 -3.32 17.23
C THR A 326 -2.57 -4.17 18.42
N LEU A 327 -1.59 -4.67 19.16
CA LEU A 327 -1.83 -5.60 20.27
C LEU A 327 -2.49 -4.87 21.44
N ASN A 328 -3.45 -5.54 22.06
CA ASN A 328 -4.21 -5.05 23.20
C ASN A 328 -3.96 -5.89 24.47
N ASN A 329 -3.21 -7.00 24.39
CA ASN A 329 -2.83 -7.74 25.60
C ASN A 329 -1.93 -6.91 26.53
N ASN A 330 -1.96 -7.20 27.83
CA ASN A 330 -1.25 -6.41 28.84
C ASN A 330 0.28 -6.37 28.67
N ARG A 331 0.89 -7.39 28.06
CA ARG A 331 2.37 -7.50 27.98
C ARG A 331 2.95 -6.66 26.84
N PHE A 332 2.22 -6.54 25.74
CA PHE A 332 2.65 -5.88 24.51
C PHE A 332 1.66 -4.83 24.02
N LYS A 333 0.82 -4.29 24.92
CA LYS A 333 -0.21 -3.31 24.56
C LYS A 333 0.39 -2.14 23.79
N GLY A 334 -0.24 -1.79 22.66
CA GLY A 334 0.18 -0.71 21.79
C GLY A 334 1.30 -1.05 20.81
N ARG A 335 1.88 -2.26 20.88
CA ARG A 335 2.78 -2.77 19.83
C ARG A 335 2.00 -2.95 18.53
N ILE A 336 2.54 -2.43 17.45
CA ILE A 336 1.96 -2.51 16.11
C ILE A 336 2.71 -3.58 15.31
N LEU A 337 1.97 -4.49 14.68
CA LEU A 337 2.46 -5.55 13.80
C LEU A 337 1.95 -5.32 12.37
N ALA A 338 2.86 -4.97 11.46
CA ALA A 338 2.57 -4.85 10.04
C ALA A 338 2.97 -6.14 9.29
N PRO A 339 2.04 -6.91 8.71
CA PRO A 339 2.38 -8.06 7.89
C PRO A 339 3.11 -7.62 6.62
N CYS A 340 4.25 -8.28 6.34
CA CYS A 340 5.07 -8.03 5.16
C CYS A 340 5.61 -9.35 4.60
N TYR A 341 6.25 -9.31 3.44
CA TYR A 341 6.91 -10.48 2.88
C TYR A 341 8.06 -10.13 1.97
N ILE A 342 9.00 -11.07 1.86
CA ILE A 342 9.88 -11.19 0.71
C ILE A 342 9.37 -12.36 -0.14
N LEU A 343 9.88 -12.53 -1.36
CA LEU A 343 9.43 -13.62 -2.24
C LEU A 343 9.53 -14.99 -1.54
N GLY A 344 8.37 -15.62 -1.31
CA GLY A 344 8.25 -16.93 -0.69
C GLY A 344 8.43 -16.99 0.83
N LYS A 345 8.52 -15.85 1.54
CA LYS A 345 8.62 -15.84 3.01
C LYS A 345 7.90 -14.64 3.63
N ALA A 346 6.92 -14.91 4.48
CA ALA A 346 6.21 -13.91 5.28
C ALA A 346 7.06 -13.46 6.48
N LEU A 347 6.91 -12.20 6.88
CA LEU A 347 7.51 -11.60 8.07
C LEU A 347 6.56 -10.56 8.68
N VAL A 348 6.89 -10.01 9.84
CA VAL A 348 6.18 -8.85 10.39
C VAL A 348 7.17 -7.74 10.73
N LEU A 349 6.80 -6.50 10.40
CA LEU A 349 7.45 -5.32 10.94
C LEU A 349 6.76 -4.93 12.25
N ILE A 350 7.56 -4.57 13.25
CA ILE A 350 7.13 -4.27 14.60
C ILE A 350 7.48 -2.82 14.92
N SER A 351 6.51 -2.09 15.45
CA SER A 351 6.73 -0.79 16.12
C SER A 351 6.25 -0.87 17.56
N ASP A 352 7.13 -0.45 18.48
CA ASP A 352 6.87 -0.40 19.93
C ASP A 352 6.68 1.05 20.42
N ASP A 353 6.69 2.03 19.51
CA ASP A 353 6.72 3.47 19.79
C ASP A 353 5.68 4.25 18.97
N ASN A 354 4.48 3.66 18.82
CA ASN A 354 3.35 4.30 18.16
C ASN A 354 3.61 4.64 16.67
N GLY A 355 4.34 3.76 15.98
CA GLY A 355 4.65 3.85 14.55
C GLY A 355 5.84 4.74 14.19
N ILE A 356 6.60 5.24 15.17
CA ILE A 356 7.73 6.15 14.93
C ILE A 356 8.90 5.38 14.31
N SER A 357 9.34 4.29 14.95
CA SER A 357 10.40 3.42 14.45
C SER A 357 9.88 2.01 14.19
N TRP A 358 10.57 1.30 13.30
CA TRP A 358 10.18 -0.02 12.81
C TRP A 358 11.38 -0.96 12.78
N ARG A 359 11.15 -2.22 13.13
CA ARG A 359 12.13 -3.31 13.03
C ARG A 359 11.45 -4.58 12.55
N ARG A 360 12.22 -5.58 12.11
CA ARG A 360 11.68 -6.92 11.88
C ARG A 360 11.45 -7.66 13.20
N ASN A 361 10.58 -8.66 13.14
CA ASN A 361 10.53 -9.69 14.15
C ASN A 361 11.88 -10.40 14.31
N LYS A 362 12.21 -10.80 15.53
CA LYS A 362 13.49 -11.43 15.89
C LYS A 362 13.79 -12.70 15.10
N ALA A 363 12.79 -13.51 14.79
CA ALA A 363 12.93 -14.73 13.98
C ALA A 363 13.07 -14.46 12.47
N GLU A 364 13.01 -13.20 12.04
CA GLU A 364 13.04 -12.72 10.65
C GLU A 364 11.83 -13.10 9.79
N PHE A 365 11.20 -14.25 10.05
CA PHE A 365 10.07 -14.77 9.29
C PHE A 365 8.99 -15.36 10.19
N CYS A 366 7.81 -15.56 9.63
CA CYS A 366 6.60 -16.00 10.34
C CYS A 366 6.23 -17.47 10.10
N GLU A 367 7.14 -18.30 9.55
CA GLU A 367 6.83 -19.68 9.14
C GLU A 367 5.64 -19.79 8.17
N ASN A 368 5.46 -18.75 7.35
CA ASN A 368 4.45 -18.62 6.31
C ASN A 368 5.10 -18.09 5.01
N ILE A 369 4.34 -18.10 3.92
CA ILE A 369 4.78 -17.58 2.62
C ILE A 369 3.92 -16.38 2.21
N ASP A 370 4.55 -15.45 1.49
CA ASP A 370 3.91 -14.29 0.87
C ASP A 370 2.93 -13.53 1.81
N GLU A 371 1.77 -13.11 1.31
CA GLU A 371 0.79 -12.31 2.06
C GLU A 371 0.19 -13.10 3.24
N CYS A 372 0.04 -12.42 4.38
CA CYS A 372 -0.58 -12.96 5.58
C CYS A 372 -1.39 -11.89 6.34
N GLN A 373 -2.22 -12.33 7.28
CA GLN A 373 -2.97 -11.48 8.20
C GLN A 373 -2.90 -12.03 9.63
N LEU A 374 -3.07 -11.15 10.62
CA LEU A 374 -2.80 -11.43 12.02
C LEU A 374 -4.06 -11.23 12.88
N VAL A 375 -4.24 -12.06 13.89
CA VAL A 375 -5.22 -11.84 14.97
C VAL A 375 -4.61 -12.13 16.33
N GLU A 376 -4.99 -11.36 17.33
CA GLU A 376 -4.63 -11.58 18.74
C GLU A 376 -5.77 -12.27 19.48
N MET A 377 -5.44 -13.27 20.30
CA MET A 377 -6.36 -13.96 21.21
C MET A 377 -6.27 -13.41 22.65
N PRO A 378 -7.28 -13.64 23.51
CA PRO A 378 -7.28 -13.13 24.89
C PRO A 378 -6.11 -13.58 25.77
N ASP A 379 -5.47 -14.70 25.44
CA ASP A 379 -4.26 -15.21 26.12
C ASP A 379 -2.95 -14.56 25.61
N GLY A 380 -3.04 -13.61 24.68
CA GLY A 380 -1.92 -12.85 24.11
C GLY A 380 -1.22 -13.55 22.95
N LYS A 381 -1.67 -14.75 22.55
CA LYS A 381 -1.15 -15.41 21.34
C LYS A 381 -1.56 -14.63 20.09
N VAL A 382 -0.63 -14.50 19.15
CA VAL A 382 -0.87 -13.90 17.83
C VAL A 382 -0.85 -15.00 16.78
N PHE A 383 -1.97 -15.20 16.10
CA PHE A 383 -2.10 -16.16 15.00
C PHE A 383 -1.89 -15.47 13.66
N CYS A 384 -1.12 -16.10 12.77
CA CYS A 384 -0.79 -15.62 11.44
C CYS A 384 -1.36 -16.56 10.38
N PHE A 385 -2.35 -16.08 9.63
CA PHE A 385 -3.03 -16.81 8.57
C PHE A 385 -2.37 -16.46 7.22
N GLY A 386 -1.65 -17.43 6.64
CA GLY A 386 -0.88 -17.25 5.40
C GLY A 386 -1.69 -17.51 4.12
N ARG A 387 -1.16 -17.06 2.98
CA ARG A 387 -1.66 -17.41 1.64
C ARG A 387 -1.19 -18.80 1.21
N PRO A 388 -2.08 -19.73 0.77
CA PRO A 388 -1.64 -21.02 0.27
C PRO A 388 -0.99 -20.87 -1.12
N LYS A 389 0.10 -21.60 -1.37
CA LYS A 389 0.75 -21.65 -2.69
C LYS A 389 -0.02 -22.59 -3.62
N GLY A 390 -0.49 -22.11 -4.76
CA GLY A 390 -1.26 -22.89 -5.73
C GLY A 390 -2.67 -23.27 -5.27
N GLY A 391 -3.10 -22.82 -4.09
CA GLY A 391 -4.35 -23.21 -3.45
C GLY A 391 -4.22 -24.40 -2.48
N GLY A 392 -5.16 -24.53 -1.55
CA GLY A 392 -5.17 -25.58 -0.54
C GLY A 392 -5.62 -25.08 0.83
N LYS A 393 -5.37 -25.87 1.89
CA LYS A 393 -5.62 -25.46 3.27
C LYS A 393 -4.82 -24.21 3.61
N ILE A 394 -5.34 -23.39 4.51
CA ILE A 394 -4.75 -22.12 4.93
C ILE A 394 -3.55 -22.38 5.84
N PRO A 395 -2.32 -21.99 5.46
CA PRO A 395 -1.16 -22.05 6.34
C PRO A 395 -1.40 -21.23 7.62
N LEU A 396 -0.99 -21.78 8.76
CA LEU A 396 -1.17 -21.18 10.07
C LEU A 396 0.13 -21.24 10.86
N SER A 397 0.49 -20.13 11.49
CA SER A 397 1.55 -20.07 12.50
C SER A 397 1.12 -19.23 13.70
N VAL A 398 1.81 -19.38 14.82
CA VAL A 398 1.48 -18.70 16.08
C VAL A 398 2.71 -18.13 16.75
N SER A 399 2.55 -16.95 17.35
CA SER A 399 3.53 -16.29 18.21
C SER A 399 3.00 -16.19 19.65
N ASP A 400 3.86 -16.52 20.60
CA ASP A 400 3.61 -16.46 22.05
C ASP A 400 4.27 -15.23 22.71
N ASP A 401 4.94 -14.38 21.92
CA ASP A 401 5.84 -13.32 22.38
C ASP A 401 5.62 -11.98 21.67
N GLY A 402 4.37 -11.71 21.26
CA GLY A 402 3.98 -10.43 20.67
C GLY A 402 4.57 -10.22 19.28
N GLY A 403 4.68 -11.29 18.49
CA GLY A 403 5.14 -11.27 17.11
C GLY A 403 6.65 -11.40 16.89
N GLU A 404 7.45 -11.63 17.93
CA GLU A 404 8.92 -11.75 17.77
C GLU A 404 9.33 -13.05 17.08
N THR A 405 8.71 -14.15 17.50
CA THR A 405 8.96 -15.48 16.96
C THR A 405 7.65 -16.17 16.63
N PHE A 406 7.65 -16.96 15.55
CA PHE A 406 6.51 -17.76 15.12
C PHE A 406 6.91 -19.22 14.97
N ARG A 407 5.97 -20.10 15.25
CA ARG A 407 6.08 -21.53 14.93
C ARG A 407 4.88 -21.98 14.12
N MET A 408 5.14 -22.92 13.22
CA MET A 408 4.13 -23.48 12.34
C MET A 408 3.12 -24.32 13.13
N LEU A 409 1.84 -24.24 12.73
CA LEU A 409 0.75 -25.11 13.18
C LEU A 409 0.24 -25.94 12.00
N GLU A 410 -0.71 -26.84 12.26
CA GLU A 410 -1.40 -27.53 11.18
C GLU A 410 -2.18 -26.50 10.33
N ALA A 411 -2.07 -26.61 9.00
CA ALA A 411 -2.86 -25.81 8.09
C ALA A 411 -4.35 -26.10 8.27
N VAL A 412 -5.18 -25.05 8.24
CA VAL A 412 -6.60 -25.12 8.59
C VAL A 412 -7.47 -25.14 7.33
N GLU A 413 -8.60 -25.84 7.40
CA GLU A 413 -9.68 -25.69 6.41
C GLU A 413 -10.23 -24.25 6.44
N PRO A 414 -11.08 -23.82 5.49
CA PRO A 414 -11.38 -24.49 4.22
C PRO A 414 -10.16 -24.49 3.28
N LYS A 415 -10.20 -25.33 2.25
CA LYS A 415 -9.32 -25.17 1.08
C LYS A 415 -9.70 -23.92 0.32
N VAL A 416 -8.72 -23.07 0.04
CA VAL A 416 -8.92 -21.78 -0.64
C VAL A 416 -7.93 -21.60 -1.79
N PRO A 417 -8.26 -20.77 -2.79
CA PRO A 417 -7.34 -20.33 -3.84
C PRO A 417 -6.07 -19.65 -3.30
N GLN A 418 -5.05 -19.53 -4.16
CA GLN A 418 -3.93 -18.63 -3.89
C GLN A 418 -4.38 -17.16 -4.03
N CYS A 419 -4.95 -16.61 -2.96
CA CYS A 419 -5.40 -15.22 -2.84
C CYS A 419 -5.06 -14.64 -1.45
N GLN A 420 -5.01 -13.31 -1.35
CA GLN A 420 -5.06 -12.62 -0.07
C GLN A 420 -6.37 -12.98 0.65
N LYS A 421 -6.35 -12.84 1.97
CA LYS A 421 -7.51 -13.07 2.84
C LYS A 421 -7.54 -12.00 3.91
N SER A 422 -8.72 -11.77 4.50
CA SER A 422 -8.85 -10.93 5.70
C SER A 422 -9.28 -11.79 6.88
N VAL A 423 -8.66 -11.60 8.04
CA VAL A 423 -9.09 -12.23 9.29
C VAL A 423 -9.08 -11.20 10.41
N ILE A 424 -10.13 -11.17 11.23
CA ILE A 424 -10.27 -10.27 12.37
C ILE A 424 -10.73 -11.05 13.60
N SER A 425 -10.26 -10.66 14.79
CA SER A 425 -10.85 -11.11 16.05
C SER A 425 -12.12 -10.31 16.35
N LEU A 426 -13.11 -10.97 16.93
CA LEU A 426 -14.35 -10.32 17.34
C LEU A 426 -14.21 -9.80 18.78
N PRO A 427 -14.41 -8.48 19.01
CA PRO A 427 -14.42 -7.90 20.36
C PRO A 427 -15.39 -8.64 21.29
N VAL A 428 -15.11 -8.70 22.60
CA VAL A 428 -15.93 -9.44 23.58
C VAL A 428 -17.38 -8.92 23.67
N ASP A 429 -17.63 -7.66 23.30
CA ASP A 429 -18.95 -7.03 23.24
C ASP A 429 -19.65 -7.22 21.88
N PHE A 430 -19.01 -7.92 20.93
CA PHE A 430 -19.64 -8.31 19.69
C PHE A 430 -20.72 -9.38 19.94
N ARG A 431 -21.94 -9.16 19.44
CA ARG A 431 -23.05 -10.10 19.58
C ARG A 431 -22.94 -11.17 18.51
N LEU A 432 -22.68 -12.39 18.95
CA LEU A 432 -22.62 -13.56 18.08
C LEU A 432 -24.03 -14.06 17.71
N PRO A 433 -24.17 -14.76 16.58
CA PRO A 433 -25.45 -15.34 16.17
C PRO A 433 -25.87 -16.49 17.09
N ASP A 434 -27.14 -16.88 16.97
CA ASP A 434 -27.68 -18.12 17.55
C ASP A 434 -27.50 -18.24 19.08
N GLY A 435 -27.34 -17.11 19.78
CA GLY A 435 -27.21 -17.04 21.24
C GLY A 435 -25.84 -17.45 21.77
N LEU A 436 -24.81 -17.55 20.92
CA LEU A 436 -23.44 -17.87 21.35
C LEU A 436 -22.88 -16.79 22.29
N GLU A 437 -22.26 -17.21 23.39
CA GLU A 437 -21.54 -16.31 24.29
C GLU A 437 -20.14 -16.01 23.74
N ASN A 438 -19.80 -14.71 23.71
CA ASN A 438 -18.52 -14.26 23.19
C ASN A 438 -17.50 -14.06 24.31
N ASP A 439 -16.50 -14.94 24.36
CA ASP A 439 -15.36 -14.86 25.29
C ASP A 439 -14.11 -14.25 24.64
N GLY A 440 -14.25 -13.63 23.46
CA GLY A 440 -13.16 -13.00 22.71
C GLY A 440 -12.30 -13.98 21.89
N ARG A 441 -12.65 -15.27 21.83
CA ARG A 441 -11.93 -16.29 21.03
C ARG A 441 -12.51 -16.52 19.63
N PHE A 442 -13.47 -15.69 19.22
CA PHE A 442 -14.10 -15.79 17.90
C PHE A 442 -13.39 -14.93 16.87
N ILE A 443 -13.35 -15.42 15.63
CA ILE A 443 -12.76 -14.75 14.48
C ILE A 443 -13.72 -14.75 13.31
N LEU A 444 -13.55 -13.79 12.40
CA LEU A 444 -14.09 -13.85 11.06
C LEU A 444 -12.97 -13.98 10.05
N LEU A 445 -13.15 -14.86 9.06
CA LEU A 445 -12.27 -15.00 7.89
C LEU A 445 -13.06 -14.67 6.62
N SER A 446 -12.51 -13.83 5.76
CA SER A 446 -13.03 -13.52 4.43
C SER A 446 -12.05 -13.99 3.36
N THR A 447 -12.53 -14.77 2.40
CA THR A 447 -11.69 -15.38 1.34
C THR A 447 -12.56 -15.90 0.19
N PRO A 448 -12.06 -15.90 -1.06
CA PRO A 448 -12.63 -16.78 -2.08
C PRO A 448 -12.41 -18.23 -1.70
N THR A 449 -13.24 -19.12 -2.25
CA THR A 449 -13.17 -20.56 -1.95
C THR A 449 -13.03 -21.45 -3.18
N GLY A 450 -13.23 -20.93 -4.39
CA GLY A 450 -13.17 -21.76 -5.60
C GLY A 450 -14.23 -22.86 -5.57
N HIS A 451 -15.49 -22.44 -5.47
CA HIS A 451 -16.68 -23.30 -5.42
C HIS A 451 -16.65 -24.32 -4.26
N GLY A 452 -16.33 -23.86 -3.05
CA GLY A 452 -16.19 -24.70 -1.86
C GLY A 452 -14.97 -25.63 -1.92
N GLY A 453 -13.85 -25.15 -2.48
CA GLY A 453 -12.60 -25.89 -2.60
C GLY A 453 -12.60 -26.97 -3.69
N LYS A 454 -13.57 -26.92 -4.62
CA LYS A 454 -13.61 -27.81 -5.80
C LYS A 454 -12.57 -27.40 -6.84
N ASP A 455 -12.25 -26.12 -6.90
CA ASP A 455 -11.15 -25.56 -7.67
C ASP A 455 -10.42 -24.46 -6.87
N PHE A 456 -9.44 -23.81 -7.51
CA PHE A 456 -8.64 -22.74 -6.91
C PHE A 456 -8.76 -21.43 -7.70
N THR A 457 -9.91 -21.18 -8.31
CA THR A 457 -10.21 -19.92 -8.98
C THR A 457 -10.64 -18.87 -7.96
N ARG A 458 -10.41 -17.59 -8.26
CA ARG A 458 -10.83 -16.45 -7.44
C ARG A 458 -12.34 -16.21 -7.63
N SER A 459 -13.13 -17.08 -7.02
CA SER A 459 -14.60 -17.06 -7.04
C SER A 459 -15.17 -17.61 -5.73
N ASP A 460 -16.50 -17.56 -5.61
CA ASP A 460 -17.25 -18.11 -4.48
C ASP A 460 -16.77 -17.52 -3.15
N GLY A 461 -16.96 -16.20 -3.03
CA GLY A 461 -16.60 -15.41 -1.86
C GLY A 461 -17.40 -15.79 -0.64
N LYS A 462 -16.72 -16.08 0.47
CA LYS A 462 -17.36 -16.46 1.73
C LYS A 462 -16.75 -15.73 2.92
N VAL A 463 -17.58 -15.53 3.93
CA VAL A 463 -17.16 -15.17 5.29
C VAL A 463 -17.41 -16.36 6.20
N PHE A 464 -16.43 -16.72 7.02
CA PHE A 464 -16.50 -17.81 7.98
C PHE A 464 -16.43 -17.28 9.40
N LEU A 465 -17.41 -17.65 10.24
CA LEU A 465 -17.32 -17.50 11.68
C LEU A 465 -16.57 -18.70 12.26
N GLY A 466 -15.43 -18.43 12.88
CA GLY A 466 -14.59 -19.42 13.51
C GLY A 466 -14.31 -19.11 14.98
N ARG A 467 -13.78 -20.10 15.69
CA ARG A 467 -13.32 -20.00 17.07
C ARG A 467 -11.93 -20.62 17.22
N ILE A 468 -11.08 -20.01 18.02
CA ILE A 468 -9.74 -20.53 18.35
C ILE A 468 -9.70 -20.98 19.82
N ASP A 469 -9.65 -22.29 20.03
CA ASP A 469 -9.49 -22.91 21.36
C ASP A 469 -8.09 -23.50 21.49
N GLY A 470 -7.27 -22.87 22.35
CA GLY A 470 -5.83 -23.14 22.39
C GLY A 470 -5.20 -22.77 21.05
N GLU A 471 -4.80 -23.78 20.27
CA GLU A 471 -4.21 -23.62 18.93
C GLU A 471 -5.05 -24.24 17.81
N LYS A 472 -6.26 -24.69 18.15
CA LYS A 472 -7.19 -25.30 17.20
C LYS A 472 -8.19 -24.27 16.69
N VAL A 473 -8.27 -24.12 15.38
CA VAL A 473 -9.33 -23.35 14.71
C VAL A 473 -10.50 -24.28 14.39
N SER A 474 -11.71 -23.88 14.76
CA SER A 474 -12.96 -24.58 14.40
C SER A 474 -13.92 -23.61 13.73
N TRP A 475 -14.42 -23.95 12.54
CA TRP A 475 -15.42 -23.15 11.82
C TRP A 475 -16.83 -23.55 12.25
N ILE A 476 -17.65 -22.55 12.55
CA ILE A 476 -18.98 -22.70 13.13
C ILE A 476 -20.05 -22.46 12.08
N LYS A 477 -19.87 -21.41 11.28
CA LYS A 477 -20.86 -20.97 10.28
C LYS A 477 -20.17 -20.30 9.10
N GLU A 478 -20.77 -20.42 7.93
CA GLU A 478 -20.34 -19.75 6.71
C GLU A 478 -21.46 -18.87 6.16
N TYR A 479 -21.07 -17.79 5.48
CA TYR A 479 -21.95 -16.81 4.88
C TYR A 479 -21.49 -16.57 3.44
N ASP A 480 -22.40 -16.73 2.49
CA ASP A 480 -22.12 -16.42 1.08
C ASP A 480 -22.07 -14.92 0.87
N ILE A 481 -20.99 -14.45 0.24
CA ILE A 481 -20.83 -13.08 -0.19
C ILE A 481 -21.03 -13.03 -1.70
N THR A 482 -22.08 -12.35 -2.11
CA THR A 482 -22.39 -12.08 -3.51
C THR A 482 -22.71 -10.61 -3.65
N ASP A 483 -22.12 -9.94 -4.65
CA ASP A 483 -22.59 -8.62 -5.01
C ASP A 483 -24.02 -8.74 -5.55
N LYS A 484 -24.95 -8.12 -4.86
CA LYS A 484 -26.37 -8.13 -5.22
C LYS A 484 -26.66 -7.18 -6.37
N ILE A 485 -25.75 -6.26 -6.66
CA ILE A 485 -25.83 -5.40 -7.82
C ILE A 485 -25.37 -6.21 -9.03
N LYS A 486 -26.33 -6.55 -9.90
CA LYS A 486 -26.06 -7.33 -11.10
C LYS A 486 -26.04 -6.42 -12.32
N TYR A 487 -24.89 -6.36 -12.98
CA TYR A 487 -24.73 -5.73 -14.28
C TYR A 487 -24.75 -6.81 -15.37
N SER A 488 -25.40 -6.54 -16.50
CA SER A 488 -25.45 -7.50 -17.62
C SER A 488 -24.05 -7.83 -18.17
N SER A 489 -23.09 -6.91 -18.08
CA SER A 489 -21.69 -7.18 -18.44
C SER A 489 -20.92 -8.01 -17.40
N PHE A 490 -21.49 -8.20 -16.19
CA PHE A 490 -20.88 -9.00 -15.13
C PHE A 490 -21.17 -10.48 -15.26
N GLU A 491 -22.00 -10.94 -16.22
CA GLU A 491 -22.43 -12.35 -16.28
C GLU A 491 -21.27 -13.34 -16.19
N LYS A 492 -20.15 -13.07 -16.88
CA LYS A 492 -18.93 -13.91 -16.85
C LYS A 492 -18.19 -13.89 -15.51
N TYR A 493 -18.38 -12.86 -14.69
CA TYR A 493 -17.71 -12.62 -13.41
C TYR A 493 -18.70 -12.56 -12.25
N SER A 494 -19.89 -13.16 -12.42
CA SER A 494 -21.00 -13.04 -11.48
C SER A 494 -20.76 -13.69 -10.12
N ASP A 495 -19.75 -14.55 -10.04
CA ASP A 495 -19.27 -15.22 -8.83
C ASP A 495 -17.83 -14.80 -8.45
N PHE A 496 -17.26 -13.80 -9.13
CA PHE A 496 -15.88 -13.37 -8.91
C PHE A 496 -15.72 -12.82 -7.49
N TYR A 497 -14.63 -13.24 -6.85
CA TYR A 497 -14.24 -12.75 -5.54
C TYR A 497 -12.73 -12.87 -5.37
N ALA A 498 -12.07 -11.81 -4.94
CA ALA A 498 -10.63 -11.81 -4.75
C ALA A 498 -10.21 -11.14 -3.43
N TYR A 499 -9.40 -10.09 -3.48
CA TYR A 499 -8.89 -9.45 -2.27
C TYR A 499 -10.04 -8.88 -1.45
N SER A 500 -9.91 -8.93 -0.13
CA SER A 500 -10.95 -8.45 0.79
C SER A 500 -10.38 -7.92 2.09
N CYS A 501 -11.16 -7.10 2.80
CA CYS A 501 -10.81 -6.56 4.09
C CYS A 501 -12.07 -6.38 4.98
N LEU A 502 -12.06 -7.03 6.14
CA LEU A 502 -13.12 -7.00 7.15
C LEU A 502 -12.85 -5.95 8.22
N THR A 503 -13.91 -5.36 8.78
CA THR A 503 -13.83 -4.60 10.03
C THR A 503 -15.13 -4.72 10.85
N VAL A 504 -15.02 -4.61 12.18
CA VAL A 504 -16.19 -4.52 13.07
C VAL A 504 -16.65 -3.07 13.19
N LEU A 505 -17.92 -2.80 12.89
CA LEU A 505 -18.52 -1.47 12.99
C LEU A 505 -19.15 -1.26 14.38
N ASP A 506 -19.36 -0.01 14.78
CA ASP A 506 -19.77 0.33 16.16
C ASP A 506 -21.21 -0.09 16.47
N ASN A 507 -22.04 -0.21 15.43
CA ASN A 507 -23.40 -0.74 15.55
C ASN A 507 -23.46 -2.29 15.64
N ASN A 508 -22.32 -2.96 15.88
CA ASN A 508 -22.21 -4.42 16.01
C ASN A 508 -22.47 -5.18 14.70
N SER A 509 -22.32 -4.51 13.56
CA SER A 509 -22.32 -5.14 12.24
C SER A 509 -20.90 -5.27 11.70
N ILE A 510 -20.75 -6.03 10.62
CA ILE A 510 -19.49 -6.26 9.93
C ILE A 510 -19.48 -5.45 8.65
N GLY A 511 -18.43 -4.65 8.46
CA GLY A 511 -18.10 -4.03 7.18
C GLY A 511 -17.13 -4.93 6.41
N LEU A 512 -17.37 -5.08 5.11
CA LEU A 512 -16.52 -5.86 4.22
C LEU A 512 -16.30 -5.07 2.93
N LEU A 513 -15.03 -4.79 2.63
CA LEU A 513 -14.60 -4.19 1.37
C LEU A 513 -13.91 -5.25 0.53
N TYR A 514 -14.34 -5.48 -0.72
CA TYR A 514 -13.80 -6.58 -1.53
C TYR A 514 -13.81 -6.30 -3.03
N GLU A 515 -12.90 -6.96 -3.75
CA GLU A 515 -12.88 -7.00 -5.22
C GLU A 515 -14.02 -7.91 -5.73
N ALA A 516 -15.08 -7.31 -6.25
CA ALA A 516 -16.24 -8.03 -6.80
C ALA A 516 -16.22 -8.15 -8.34
N TYR A 517 -15.25 -7.50 -8.99
CA TYR A 517 -14.94 -7.68 -10.40
C TYR A 517 -13.41 -7.61 -10.59
N PRO A 518 -12.83 -8.35 -11.55
CA PRO A 518 -11.40 -8.28 -11.80
C PRO A 518 -10.96 -6.85 -12.19
N SER A 519 -10.10 -6.24 -11.37
CA SER A 519 -9.44 -4.97 -11.66
C SER A 519 -10.42 -3.86 -12.08
N GLY A 520 -11.02 -3.13 -11.13
CA GLY A 520 -11.90 -2.00 -11.47
C GLY A 520 -13.19 -1.87 -10.68
N TYR A 521 -13.52 -2.81 -9.80
CA TYR A 521 -14.71 -2.66 -8.96
C TYR A 521 -14.48 -3.27 -7.58
N ILE A 522 -14.40 -2.37 -6.60
CA ILE A 522 -14.33 -2.70 -5.18
C ILE A 522 -15.60 -2.19 -4.53
N THR A 523 -16.31 -3.10 -3.89
CA THR A 523 -17.60 -2.81 -3.26
C THR A 523 -17.50 -2.97 -1.75
N PHE A 524 -18.21 -2.10 -1.04
CA PHE A 524 -18.42 -2.18 0.39
C PHE A 524 -19.79 -2.80 0.66
N THR A 525 -19.82 -3.80 1.54
CA THR A 525 -21.07 -4.36 2.05
C THR A 525 -21.07 -4.37 3.57
N LYS A 526 -22.27 -4.32 4.14
CA LYS A 526 -22.51 -4.37 5.58
C LYS A 526 -23.56 -5.40 5.93
N PHE A 527 -23.28 -6.20 6.94
CA PHE A 527 -24.15 -7.30 7.38
C PHE A 527 -23.99 -7.60 8.87
N THR A 528 -25.00 -8.28 9.43
CA THR A 528 -24.96 -8.87 10.77
C THR A 528 -24.78 -10.38 10.63
N LEU A 529 -24.15 -11.01 11.62
CA LEU A 529 -23.98 -12.46 11.67
C LEU A 529 -25.27 -13.19 12.06
#